data_AF-A0A8D8X1P5-F1
#
_entry.id   AF-A0A8D8X1P5-F1
#
_cell.length_a   1.000
_cell.length_b   1.000
_cell.length_c   1.000
_cell.angle_alpha   90.00
_cell.angle_beta   90.00
_cell.angle_gamma   90.00
#
_symmetry.space_group_name_H-M   'P 1'
#
loop_
_entity.id
_entity.type
_entity.pdbx_description
1 polymer ?
#
loop_
_entity_poly.entity_id
_entity_poly.type
_entity_poly.pdbx_seq_one_letter_code
_entity_poly.pdbx_strand_id
1 'polypeptide(L)'
;MATPATFTTLGALHDLPSNDEILDRIKSLARNFLPEGWRNWQLINSIDLDFQVDPSILNKLRFLLPTEGIAKAFDPSAAALKEHPFRDMKVKMLSWAFCRGLVFSPSTLSKQIRGSSQNHDVMGPAVTALKPSLLSREAADRVLSGTSAEPSVRRSSTDSSVRMEALEARTQRVENSLTEILTELRKKNDEEVLEVFSYSPSESEAEESSSLETG
;
A
#
# COMPACT_ATOMS: atom_id res chain seq x y z
N MET A 1 -25.82 7.12 -6.94
CA MET A 1 -26.03 5.75 -6.43
C MET A 1 -24.76 4.97 -6.73
N ALA A 2 -24.01 4.54 -5.72
CA ALA A 2 -22.79 3.76 -5.93
C ALA A 2 -23.20 2.35 -6.38
N THR A 3 -22.78 1.93 -7.57
CA THR A 3 -22.91 0.54 -8.01
C THR A 3 -22.11 -0.34 -7.04
N PRO A 4 -22.69 -1.45 -6.54
CA PRO A 4 -21.94 -2.37 -5.69
C PRO A 4 -20.74 -2.90 -6.49
N ALA A 5 -19.55 -2.82 -5.89
CA ALA A 5 -18.35 -3.35 -6.52
C ALA A 5 -18.51 -4.88 -6.66
N THR A 6 -18.60 -5.37 -7.90
CA THR A 6 -18.59 -6.80 -8.18
C THR A 6 -17.18 -7.32 -7.96
N PHE A 7 -17.03 -8.43 -7.22
CA PHE A 7 -15.74 -9.08 -6.99
C PHE A 7 -15.55 -10.26 -7.96
N THR A 8 -14.30 -10.51 -8.33
CA THR A 8 -13.87 -11.66 -9.13
C THR A 8 -12.58 -12.24 -8.56
N THR A 9 -12.15 -13.38 -9.06
CA THR A 9 -10.87 -13.99 -8.69
C THR A 9 -9.87 -13.89 -9.83
N LEU A 10 -8.58 -13.84 -9.48
CA LEU A 10 -7.51 -13.83 -10.49
C LEU A 10 -7.55 -15.09 -11.37
N GLY A 11 -7.98 -16.24 -10.81
CA GLY A 11 -8.21 -17.47 -11.56
C GLY A 11 -9.33 -17.34 -12.59
N ALA A 12 -10.47 -16.75 -12.22
CA ALA A 12 -11.56 -16.51 -13.17
C ALA A 12 -11.11 -15.61 -14.33
N LEU A 13 -10.31 -14.57 -14.07
CA LEU A 13 -9.73 -13.72 -15.13
C LEU A 13 -8.70 -14.45 -15.99
N HIS A 14 -7.99 -15.43 -15.44
CA HIS A 14 -7.05 -16.27 -16.17
C HIS A 14 -7.76 -17.20 -17.17
N ASP A 15 -8.88 -17.78 -16.75
CA ASP A 15 -9.66 -18.75 -17.52
C ASP A 15 -10.50 -18.10 -18.64
N LEU A 16 -10.65 -16.78 -18.67
CA LEU A 16 -11.32 -16.07 -19.77
C LEU A 16 -10.58 -16.32 -21.09
N PRO A 17 -11.28 -16.64 -22.20
CA PRO A 17 -10.63 -16.84 -23.49
C PRO A 17 -9.96 -15.56 -23.97
N SER A 18 -8.77 -15.70 -24.55
CA SER A 18 -8.01 -14.60 -25.15
C SER A 18 -7.64 -14.94 -26.59
N ASN A 19 -7.75 -13.94 -27.48
CA ASN A 19 -7.29 -14.02 -28.87
C ASN A 19 -5.90 -13.38 -29.06
N ASP A 20 -5.23 -12.99 -27.96
CA ASP A 20 -3.91 -12.34 -27.98
C ASP A 20 -2.85 -13.33 -27.48
N GLU A 21 -1.96 -13.73 -28.38
CA GLU A 21 -0.89 -14.69 -28.09
C GLU A 21 0.05 -14.23 -26.97
N ILE A 22 0.27 -12.92 -26.83
CA ILE A 22 1.12 -12.36 -25.77
C ILE A 22 0.45 -12.58 -24.42
N LEU A 23 -0.87 -12.36 -24.34
CA LEU A 23 -1.63 -12.61 -23.12
C LEU A 23 -1.60 -14.11 -22.75
N ASP A 24 -1.69 -15.01 -23.72
CA ASP A 24 -1.60 -16.45 -23.46
C ASP A 24 -0.22 -16.88 -22.94
N ARG A 25 0.85 -16.29 -23.47
CA ARG A 25 2.21 -16.49 -22.94
C ARG A 25 2.35 -15.96 -21.53
N ILE A 26 1.79 -14.79 -21.22
CA ILE A 26 1.77 -14.21 -19.88
C ILE A 26 0.97 -15.09 -18.91
N LYS A 27 -0.20 -15.58 -19.32
CA LYS A 27 -1.01 -16.52 -18.53
C LYS A 27 -0.28 -17.83 -18.25
N SER A 28 0.49 -18.32 -19.21
CA SER A 28 1.34 -19.51 -19.05
C SER A 28 2.50 -19.24 -18.09
N LEU A 29 3.16 -18.08 -18.21
CA LEU A 29 4.19 -17.64 -17.27
C LEU A 29 3.65 -17.55 -15.84
N ALA A 30 2.47 -16.95 -15.66
CA ALA A 30 1.81 -16.84 -14.37
C ALA A 30 1.51 -18.21 -13.75
N ARG A 31 1.02 -19.16 -14.54
CA ARG A 31 0.75 -20.53 -14.06
C ARG A 31 2.00 -21.23 -13.51
N ASN A 32 3.16 -20.97 -14.12
CA ASN A 32 4.42 -21.62 -13.75
C ASN A 32 5.15 -20.91 -12.60
N PHE A 33 4.91 -19.61 -12.41
CA PHE A 33 5.67 -18.79 -11.48
C PHE A 33 4.90 -18.42 -10.20
N LEU A 34 3.57 -18.27 -10.28
CA LEU A 34 2.78 -17.86 -9.13
C LEU A 34 2.62 -19.01 -8.12
N PRO A 35 2.62 -18.71 -6.81
CA PRO A 35 2.54 -19.70 -5.75
C PRO A 35 1.15 -20.30 -5.64
N GLU A 36 1.06 -21.47 -5.01
CA GLU A 36 -0.21 -22.15 -4.80
C GLU A 36 -1.28 -21.23 -4.17
N GLY A 37 -2.52 -21.36 -4.64
CA GLY A 37 -3.64 -20.52 -4.17
C GLY A 37 -3.77 -19.16 -4.86
N TRP A 38 -2.87 -18.78 -5.79
CA TRP A 38 -2.96 -17.50 -6.53
C TRP A 38 -4.29 -17.30 -7.26
N ARG A 39 -4.90 -18.40 -7.73
CA ARG A 39 -6.19 -18.38 -8.42
C ARG A 39 -7.33 -17.85 -7.56
N ASN A 40 -7.23 -17.97 -6.24
CA ASN A 40 -8.26 -17.54 -5.29
C ASN A 40 -8.11 -16.08 -4.86
N TRP A 41 -7.08 -15.37 -5.33
CA TRP A 41 -6.89 -13.97 -4.98
C TRP A 41 -8.05 -13.13 -5.50
N GLN A 42 -8.73 -12.47 -4.57
CA GLN A 42 -9.88 -11.62 -4.86
C GLN A 42 -9.44 -10.26 -5.40
N LEU A 43 -10.21 -9.79 -6.37
CA LEU A 43 -10.03 -8.54 -7.09
C LEU A 43 -11.41 -7.88 -7.27
N ILE A 44 -11.46 -6.56 -7.36
CA ILE A 44 -12.62 -5.90 -7.97
C ILE A 44 -12.67 -6.37 -9.42
N ASN A 45 -13.88 -6.65 -9.93
CA ASN A 45 -14.08 -6.96 -11.32
C ASN A 45 -13.51 -5.84 -12.18
N SER A 46 -12.33 -6.10 -12.74
CA SER A 46 -11.56 -5.09 -13.45
C SER A 46 -11.89 -5.05 -14.92
N ILE A 47 -12.80 -5.90 -15.42
CA ILE A 47 -13.27 -5.87 -16.81
C ILE A 47 -13.87 -4.48 -17.14
N ASP A 48 -14.60 -3.91 -16.18
CA ASP A 48 -15.32 -2.63 -16.38
C ASP A 48 -14.56 -1.41 -15.84
N LEU A 49 -13.35 -1.61 -15.29
CA LEU A 49 -12.54 -0.53 -14.74
C LEU A 49 -11.74 0.16 -15.86
N ASP A 50 -12.05 1.43 -16.11
CA ASP A 50 -11.23 2.29 -16.99
C ASP A 50 -9.93 2.64 -16.25
N PHE A 51 -8.89 1.85 -16.53
CA PHE A 51 -7.65 1.85 -15.74
C PHE A 51 -6.61 2.76 -16.38
N GLN A 52 -6.81 4.07 -16.24
CA GLN A 52 -5.80 5.06 -16.63
C GLN A 52 -4.81 5.27 -15.49
N VAL A 53 -3.53 5.02 -15.77
CA VAL A 53 -2.45 5.15 -14.78
C VAL A 53 -1.55 6.30 -15.18
N ASP A 54 -1.32 7.21 -14.24
CA ASP A 54 -0.40 8.32 -14.45
C ASP A 54 1.01 7.82 -14.85
N PRO A 55 1.71 8.53 -15.75
CA PRO A 55 3.09 8.22 -16.13
C PRO A 55 4.04 8.03 -14.94
N SER A 56 3.85 8.82 -13.86
CA SER A 56 4.66 8.76 -12.64
C SER A 56 4.47 7.45 -11.86
N ILE A 57 3.26 6.88 -11.91
CA ILE A 57 2.91 5.61 -11.27
C ILE A 57 3.37 4.44 -12.15
N LEU A 58 3.24 4.56 -13.47
CA LEU A 58 3.64 3.54 -14.45
C LEU A 58 5.12 3.13 -14.31
N ASN A 59 6.01 4.09 -14.02
CA ASN A 59 7.42 3.82 -13.79
C ASN A 59 7.66 2.98 -12.52
N LYS A 60 6.86 3.22 -11.46
CA LYS A 60 6.94 2.51 -10.18
C LYS A 60 6.15 1.19 -10.16
N LEU A 61 5.37 0.95 -11.20
CA LEU A 61 4.48 -0.19 -11.29
C LEU A 61 5.29 -1.49 -11.40
N ARG A 62 4.93 -2.47 -10.57
CA ARG A 62 5.52 -3.81 -10.60
C ARG A 62 4.44 -4.88 -10.62
N PHE A 63 4.67 -5.89 -11.44
CA PHE A 63 3.82 -7.06 -11.60
C PHE A 63 4.39 -8.25 -10.82
N LEU A 64 3.54 -9.20 -10.46
CA LEU A 64 3.90 -10.45 -9.78
C LEU A 64 4.56 -11.47 -10.72
N LEU A 65 5.14 -11.02 -11.82
CA LEU A 65 5.82 -11.86 -12.79
C LEU A 65 7.26 -11.35 -12.97
N PRO A 66 8.22 -12.25 -13.27
CA PRO A 66 9.59 -11.85 -13.53
C PRO A 66 9.67 -10.92 -14.74
N THR A 67 10.47 -9.86 -14.62
CA THR A 67 10.60 -8.82 -15.65
C THR A 67 11.14 -9.39 -16.97
N GLU A 68 12.09 -10.32 -16.89
CA GLU A 68 12.64 -11.05 -18.03
C GLU A 68 11.61 -11.98 -18.68
N GLY A 69 10.72 -12.58 -17.87
CA GLY A 69 9.62 -13.41 -18.38
C GLY A 69 8.59 -12.58 -19.14
N ILE A 70 8.28 -11.38 -18.63
CA ILE A 70 7.42 -10.41 -19.33
C ILE A 70 8.06 -10.03 -20.67
N ALA A 71 9.35 -9.67 -20.68
CA ALA A 71 10.05 -9.30 -21.91
C ALA A 71 9.98 -10.42 -22.96
N LYS A 72 10.26 -11.67 -22.56
CA LYS A 72 10.18 -12.86 -23.43
C LYS A 72 8.77 -13.21 -23.89
N ALA A 73 7.74 -12.84 -23.12
CA ALA A 73 6.35 -13.03 -23.55
C ALA A 73 6.01 -12.11 -24.73
N PHE A 74 6.49 -10.86 -24.71
CA PHE A 74 6.30 -9.89 -25.80
C PHE A 74 7.21 -10.16 -27.00
N ASP A 75 8.48 -10.50 -26.75
CA ASP A 75 9.46 -10.85 -27.77
C ASP A 75 10.31 -12.04 -27.28
N PRO A 76 10.05 -13.27 -27.76
CA PRO A 76 10.80 -14.46 -27.36
C PRO A 76 12.30 -14.37 -27.62
N SER A 77 12.72 -13.54 -28.56
CA SER A 77 14.11 -13.34 -28.96
C SER A 77 14.76 -12.14 -28.27
N ALA A 78 14.08 -11.51 -27.31
CA ALA A 78 14.59 -10.34 -26.61
C ALA A 78 15.92 -10.65 -25.89
N ALA A 79 17.00 -10.04 -26.38
CA ALA A 79 18.33 -10.09 -25.77
C ALA A 79 18.64 -8.87 -24.87
N ALA A 80 17.77 -7.85 -24.88
CA ALA A 80 17.92 -6.64 -24.10
C ALA A 80 16.56 -6.01 -23.79
N LEU A 81 16.49 -5.22 -22.72
CA LEU A 81 15.29 -4.56 -22.23
C LEU A 81 15.52 -3.06 -22.03
N LYS A 82 15.24 -2.29 -23.09
CA LYS A 82 15.24 -0.83 -23.06
C LYS A 82 14.03 -0.29 -22.28
N GLU A 83 14.18 0.90 -21.70
CA GLU A 83 13.14 1.51 -20.85
C GLU A 83 11.85 1.82 -21.61
N HIS A 84 11.93 2.47 -22.78
CA HIS A 84 10.75 2.87 -23.54
C HIS A 84 9.90 1.65 -23.99
N PRO A 85 10.46 0.61 -24.64
CA PRO A 85 9.70 -0.59 -24.97
C PRO A 85 9.10 -1.27 -23.73
N PHE A 86 9.84 -1.32 -22.62
CA PHE A 86 9.32 -1.92 -21.39
C PHE A 86 8.13 -1.14 -20.82
N ARG A 87 8.17 0.20 -20.91
CA ARG A 87 7.04 1.04 -20.52
C ARG A 87 5.80 0.76 -21.38
N ASP A 88 5.98 0.62 -22.69
CA ASP A 88 4.88 0.27 -23.63
C ASP A 88 4.30 -1.11 -23.32
N MET A 89 5.16 -2.09 -22.98
CA MET A 89 4.71 -3.41 -22.51
C MET A 89 3.84 -3.29 -21.27
N LYS A 90 4.21 -2.46 -20.27
CA LYS A 90 3.37 -2.25 -19.07
C LYS A 90 2.02 -1.64 -19.43
N VAL A 91 1.97 -0.65 -20.32
CA VAL A 91 0.71 -0.05 -20.78
C VAL A 91 -0.18 -1.09 -21.44
N LYS A 92 0.39 -1.89 -22.36
CA LYS A 92 -0.33 -3.00 -23.00
C LYS A 92 -0.79 -4.04 -21.97
N MET A 93 0.02 -4.35 -20.95
CA MET A 93 -0.40 -5.24 -19.87
C MET A 93 -1.60 -4.69 -19.09
N LEU A 94 -1.63 -3.39 -18.79
CA LEU A 94 -2.73 -2.78 -18.04
C LEU A 94 -4.07 -2.74 -18.81
N SER A 95 -4.06 -2.94 -20.13
CA SER A 95 -5.31 -3.06 -20.90
C SER A 95 -6.05 -4.37 -20.63
N TRP A 96 -5.34 -5.43 -20.18
CA TRP A 96 -5.94 -6.72 -19.86
C TRP A 96 -6.30 -6.85 -18.38
N ALA A 97 -7.54 -7.25 -18.10
CA ALA A 97 -8.06 -7.44 -16.75
C ALA A 97 -7.19 -8.41 -15.90
N PHE A 98 -6.76 -9.52 -16.49
CA PHE A 98 -5.86 -10.48 -15.82
C PHE A 98 -4.57 -9.82 -15.33
N CYS A 99 -3.90 -9.06 -16.20
CA CYS A 99 -2.63 -8.41 -15.90
C CYS A 99 -2.77 -7.25 -14.91
N ARG A 100 -3.91 -6.54 -14.89
CA ARG A 100 -4.23 -5.59 -13.82
C ARG A 100 -4.22 -6.28 -12.45
N GLY A 101 -4.78 -7.48 -12.35
CA GLY A 101 -4.78 -8.28 -11.12
C GLY A 101 -3.39 -8.71 -10.63
N LEU A 102 -2.37 -8.66 -11.48
CA LEU A 102 -0.99 -9.00 -11.15
C LEU A 102 -0.21 -7.81 -10.55
N VAL A 103 -0.79 -6.62 -10.44
CA VAL A 103 -0.10 -5.45 -9.89
C VAL A 103 0.01 -5.55 -8.36
N PHE A 104 1.23 -5.54 -7.84
CA PHE A 104 1.49 -5.56 -6.39
C PHE A 104 2.10 -4.26 -5.85
N SER A 105 2.75 -3.47 -6.71
CA SER A 105 3.34 -2.19 -6.35
C SER A 105 2.96 -1.13 -7.39
N PRO A 106 2.64 0.11 -6.97
CA PRO A 106 2.60 0.59 -5.59
C PRO A 106 1.42 0.03 -4.77
N SER A 107 1.57 -0.04 -3.44
CA SER A 107 0.56 -0.64 -2.55
C SER A 107 -0.81 0.05 -2.66
N THR A 108 -0.84 1.37 -2.81
CA THR A 108 -2.09 2.13 -3.02
C THR A 108 -2.89 1.61 -4.22
N LEU A 109 -2.22 1.40 -5.35
CA LEU A 109 -2.87 0.90 -6.56
C LEU A 109 -3.30 -0.57 -6.41
N SER A 110 -2.46 -1.39 -5.79
CA SER A 110 -2.78 -2.80 -5.53
C SER A 110 -3.99 -2.95 -4.60
N LYS A 111 -4.11 -2.11 -3.56
CA LYS A 111 -5.27 -2.06 -2.67
C LYS A 111 -6.53 -1.64 -3.41
N GLN A 112 -6.44 -0.65 -4.31
CA GLN A 112 -7.57 -0.23 -5.15
C GLN A 112 -8.06 -1.37 -6.05
N ILE A 113 -7.16 -2.09 -6.72
CA ILE A 113 -7.52 -3.25 -7.56
C ILE A 113 -8.19 -4.35 -6.73
N ARG A 114 -7.78 -4.54 -5.48
CA ARG A 114 -8.27 -5.60 -4.58
C ARG A 114 -9.51 -5.21 -3.78
N GLY A 115 -9.87 -3.93 -3.80
CA GLY A 115 -11.00 -3.35 -3.10
C GLY A 115 -10.84 -3.20 -1.59
N SER A 116 -9.83 -3.84 -0.97
CA SER A 116 -9.56 -3.70 0.45
C SER A 116 -8.09 -3.92 0.80
N SER A 117 -7.65 -3.34 1.92
CA SER A 117 -6.31 -3.61 2.47
C SER A 117 -6.16 -5.07 2.89
N GLN A 118 -7.20 -5.68 3.47
CA GLN A 118 -7.18 -7.08 3.89
C GLN A 118 -6.89 -8.03 2.70
N ASN A 119 -7.55 -7.82 1.56
CA ASN A 119 -7.30 -8.62 0.35
C ASN A 119 -5.90 -8.39 -0.23
N HIS A 120 -5.30 -7.23 -0.02
CA HIS A 120 -3.91 -6.95 -0.36
C HIS A 120 -2.93 -7.68 0.57
N ASP A 121 -3.20 -7.69 1.87
CA ASP A 121 -2.32 -8.27 2.88
C ASP A 121 -2.25 -9.80 2.80
N VAL A 122 -3.33 -10.47 2.38
CA VAL A 122 -3.36 -11.92 2.08
C VAL A 122 -2.29 -12.32 1.06
N MET A 123 -1.98 -11.43 0.11
CA MET A 123 -0.95 -11.67 -0.91
C MET A 123 0.46 -11.43 -0.35
N GLY A 124 0.63 -10.62 0.70
CA GLY A 124 1.92 -10.16 1.21
C GLY A 124 2.96 -11.28 1.47
N PRO A 125 2.60 -12.36 2.18
CA PRO A 125 3.49 -13.50 2.40
C PRO A 125 3.91 -14.17 1.08
N ALA A 126 2.95 -14.39 0.19
CA ALA A 126 3.18 -14.99 -1.13
C ALA A 126 4.10 -14.12 -2.00
N VAL A 127 3.89 -12.80 -2.03
CA VAL A 127 4.79 -11.88 -2.76
C VAL A 127 6.18 -11.89 -2.16
N THR A 128 6.31 -11.97 -0.84
CA THR A 128 7.61 -11.92 -0.17
C THR A 128 8.51 -13.09 -0.57
N ALA A 129 7.93 -14.27 -0.79
CA ALA A 129 8.66 -15.41 -1.36
C ALA A 129 9.10 -15.18 -2.82
N LEU A 130 8.32 -14.41 -3.61
CA LEU A 130 8.63 -14.12 -5.00
C LEU A 130 9.60 -12.94 -5.20
N LYS A 131 9.69 -12.02 -4.22
CA LYS A 131 10.50 -10.79 -4.31
C LYS A 131 11.93 -10.98 -4.84
N PRO A 132 12.69 -12.03 -4.42
CA PRO A 132 14.05 -12.24 -4.93
C PRO A 132 14.10 -12.43 -6.46
N SER A 133 13.05 -13.01 -7.03
CA SER A 133 12.93 -13.30 -8.46
C SER A 133 12.30 -12.14 -9.25
N LEU A 134 11.72 -11.14 -8.57
CA LEU A 134 11.13 -9.96 -9.19
C LEU A 134 12.20 -8.88 -9.41
N LEU A 135 13.10 -9.16 -10.35
CA LEU A 135 14.23 -8.30 -10.70
C LEU A 135 13.78 -6.92 -11.21
N SER A 136 14.60 -5.90 -10.94
CA SER A 136 14.45 -4.60 -11.61
C SER A 136 14.71 -4.73 -13.10
N ARG A 137 14.27 -3.75 -13.90
CA ARG A 137 14.50 -3.72 -15.35
C ARG A 137 15.99 -3.84 -15.67
N GLU A 138 16.85 -3.10 -14.96
CA GLU A 138 18.30 -3.10 -15.16
C GLU A 138 18.91 -4.48 -14.86
N ALA A 139 18.40 -5.16 -13.83
CA ALA A 139 18.85 -6.51 -13.49
C ALA A 139 18.35 -7.53 -14.52
N ALA A 140 17.11 -7.42 -14.99
CA ALA A 140 16.56 -8.27 -16.03
C ALA A 140 17.30 -8.08 -17.38
N ASP A 141 17.65 -6.85 -17.74
CA ASP A 141 18.45 -6.54 -18.93
C ASP A 141 19.84 -7.21 -18.90
N ARG A 142 20.48 -7.27 -17.72
CA ARG A 142 21.74 -8.03 -17.54
C ARG A 142 21.56 -9.52 -17.74
N VAL A 143 20.48 -10.09 -17.20
CA VAL A 143 20.14 -11.50 -17.38
C VAL A 143 19.87 -11.82 -18.85
N LEU A 144 19.14 -10.95 -19.56
CA LEU A 144 18.83 -11.13 -20.99
C LEU A 144 20.06 -10.97 -21.88
N SER A 145 20.95 -10.03 -21.57
CA SER A 145 22.17 -9.79 -22.33
C SER A 145 23.27 -10.83 -22.12
N GLY A 146 23.03 -11.85 -21.27
CA GLY A 146 24.00 -12.90 -20.98
C GLY A 146 25.21 -12.40 -20.17
N THR A 147 25.14 -11.17 -19.65
CA THR A 147 26.17 -10.66 -18.75
C THR A 147 25.91 -11.31 -17.39
N SER A 148 26.63 -12.40 -17.10
CA SER A 148 26.48 -13.19 -15.88
C SER A 148 26.18 -12.29 -14.69
N ALA A 149 24.97 -12.44 -14.14
CA ALA A 149 24.55 -11.79 -12.92
C ALA A 149 25.29 -12.49 -11.77
N GLU A 150 26.60 -12.25 -11.65
CA GLU A 150 27.17 -12.26 -10.31
C GLU A 150 26.36 -11.24 -9.51
N PRO A 151 25.94 -11.59 -8.28
CA PRO A 151 25.34 -10.62 -7.38
C PRO A 151 26.41 -9.59 -7.10
N SER A 152 26.45 -8.55 -7.92
CA SER A 152 27.08 -7.30 -7.56
C SER A 152 26.30 -6.85 -6.34
N VAL A 153 26.83 -7.20 -5.17
CA VAL A 153 26.62 -6.54 -3.90
C VAL A 153 27.02 -5.09 -4.14
N ARG A 154 26.17 -4.37 -4.87
CA ARG A 154 26.14 -2.92 -4.82
C ARG A 154 25.70 -2.67 -3.41
N ARG A 155 26.69 -2.36 -2.58
CA ARG A 155 26.58 -1.75 -1.26
C ARG A 155 25.45 -0.72 -1.29
N SER A 156 24.25 -1.17 -0.97
CA SER A 156 23.07 -0.38 -0.69
C SER A 156 23.03 -0.22 0.82
N SER A 157 24.08 0.40 1.36
CA SER A 157 24.29 0.57 2.80
C SER A 157 24.44 2.04 3.16
N THR A 158 23.63 2.91 2.53
CA THR A 158 23.59 4.34 2.89
C THR A 158 22.21 4.99 2.83
N ASP A 159 21.19 4.35 2.26
CA ASP A 159 19.84 4.97 2.15
C ASP A 159 18.80 4.40 3.14
N SER A 160 19.06 3.23 3.74
CA SER A 160 18.19 2.69 4.81
C SER A 160 18.46 3.35 6.17
N SER A 161 19.71 3.76 6.44
CA SER A 161 20.09 4.41 7.70
C SER A 161 19.43 5.77 7.84
N VAL A 162 19.45 6.59 6.78
CA VAL A 162 18.85 7.94 6.81
C VAL A 162 17.33 7.89 6.95
N ARG A 163 16.68 6.87 6.35
CA ARG A 163 15.24 6.66 6.51
C ARG A 163 14.85 6.16 7.90
N MET A 164 15.69 5.33 8.53
CA MET A 164 15.44 4.82 9.88
C MET A 164 15.66 5.92 10.92
N GLU A 165 16.72 6.71 10.78
CA GLU A 165 17.01 7.88 11.62
C GLU A 165 15.94 8.98 11.46
N ALA A 166 15.43 9.21 10.25
CA ALA A 166 14.31 10.13 10.02
C ALA A 166 12.98 9.61 10.59
N LEU A 167 12.78 8.29 10.65
CA LEU A 167 11.60 7.69 11.30
C LEU A 167 11.71 7.79 12.82
N GLU A 168 12.90 7.49 13.38
CA GLU A 168 13.18 7.60 14.80
C GLU A 168 13.08 9.04 15.30
N ALA A 169 13.62 10.01 14.56
CA ALA A 169 13.45 11.43 14.89
C ALA A 169 11.99 11.87 14.87
N ARG A 170 11.15 11.22 14.05
CA ARG A 170 9.72 11.51 13.95
C ARG A 170 8.93 10.84 15.07
N THR A 171 9.27 9.62 15.48
CA THR A 171 8.67 8.97 16.66
C THR A 171 9.06 9.70 17.93
N GLN A 172 10.32 10.12 18.08
CA GLN A 172 10.79 10.89 19.23
C GLN A 172 10.04 12.22 19.40
N ARG A 173 9.74 12.92 18.29
CA ARG A 173 8.93 14.16 18.34
C ARG A 173 7.49 13.90 18.79
N VAL A 174 6.89 12.80 18.36
CA VAL A 174 5.52 12.43 18.77
C VAL A 174 5.49 12.05 20.25
N GLU A 175 6.49 11.29 20.73
CA GLU A 175 6.61 10.94 22.15
C GLU A 175 6.80 12.18 23.02
N ASN A 176 7.69 13.09 22.62
CA ASN A 176 7.88 14.35 23.35
C ASN A 176 6.58 15.18 23.39
N SER A 177 5.86 15.28 22.26
CA SER A 177 4.59 16.00 22.21
C SER A 177 3.50 15.34 23.08
N LEU A 178 3.43 14.01 23.12
CA LEU A 178 2.48 13.29 23.99
C LEU A 178 2.82 13.46 25.47
N THR A 179 4.10 13.42 25.84
CA THR A 179 4.50 13.66 27.23
C THR A 179 4.18 15.08 27.68
N GLU A 180 4.39 16.07 26.82
CA GLU A 180 4.03 17.47 27.08
C GLU A 180 2.52 17.64 27.29
N ILE A 181 1.70 17.04 26.42
CA ILE A 181 0.23 17.04 26.57
C ILE A 181 -0.19 16.36 27.87
N LEU A 182 0.40 15.22 28.23
CA LEU A 182 0.08 14.53 29.48
C LEU A 182 0.50 15.33 30.72
N THR A 183 1.62 16.06 30.66
CA THR A 183 2.03 16.95 31.75
C THR A 183 1.13 18.16 31.90
N GLU A 184 0.65 18.75 30.80
CA GLU A 184 -0.33 19.84 30.84
C GLU A 184 -1.68 19.38 31.40
N LEU A 185 -2.15 18.19 30.99
CA LEU A 185 -3.39 17.61 31.52
C LEU A 185 -3.28 17.31 33.01
N ARG A 186 -2.13 16.80 33.48
CA ARG A 186 -1.90 16.56 34.91
C ARG A 186 -1.86 17.87 35.70
N LYS A 187 -1.19 18.90 35.17
CA LYS A 187 -1.13 20.22 35.81
C LYS A 187 -2.51 20.87 35.90
N LYS A 188 -3.32 20.80 34.85
CA LYS A 188 -4.72 21.27 34.87
C LYS A 188 -5.57 20.52 35.89
N ASN A 189 -5.37 19.21 36.00
CA ASN A 189 -6.08 18.40 36.99
C ASN A 189 -5.66 18.73 38.43
N ASP A 190 -4.39 19.07 38.67
CA ASP A 190 -3.91 19.51 39.99
C ASP A 190 -4.34 20.95 40.33
N GLU A 191 -4.52 21.83 39.33
CA GLU A 191 -5.07 23.19 39.50
C GLU A 191 -6.59 23.18 39.77
N GLU A 192 -7.37 22.31 39.12
CA GLU A 192 -8.82 22.14 39.41
C GLU A 192 -9.08 21.58 40.81
N VAL A 193 -8.18 20.76 41.37
CA VAL A 193 -8.33 20.24 42.74
C VAL A 193 -8.07 21.32 43.81
N LEU A 194 -7.31 22.38 43.48
CA LEU A 194 -7.01 23.49 44.39
C LEU A 194 -8.13 24.54 44.47
N GLU A 195 -8.93 24.73 43.42
CA GLU A 195 -10.08 25.66 43.47
C GLU A 195 -11.25 25.12 44.32
N VAL A 196 -11.39 23.80 44.47
CA VAL A 196 -12.50 23.18 45.23
C VAL A 196 -12.30 23.28 46.76
N PHE A 197 -11.09 23.59 47.26
CA PHE A 197 -10.78 23.62 48.70
C PHE A 197 -10.78 25.01 49.37
N SER A 198 -11.21 26.07 48.66
CA SER A 198 -11.24 27.44 49.23
C SER A 198 -12.63 27.99 49.56
N TYR A 199 -13.66 27.13 49.63
CA TYR A 199 -14.97 27.53 50.15
C TYR A 199 -14.99 27.48 51.69
N SER A 200 -14.58 28.57 52.33
CA SER A 200 -14.89 28.83 53.74
C SER A 200 -16.36 29.22 53.87
N PRO A 201 -17.19 28.46 54.60
CA PRO A 201 -18.52 28.91 54.96
C PRO A 201 -18.39 29.83 56.19
N SER A 202 -18.60 31.12 56.00
CA SER A 202 -18.85 32.03 57.13
C SER A 202 -20.35 32.03 57.42
N GLU A 203 -20.74 31.27 58.44
CA GLU A 203 -21.98 31.47 59.20
C GLU A 203 -21.98 32.87 59.82
N SER A 204 -23.08 33.59 59.71
CA SER A 204 -23.53 34.52 60.76
C SER A 204 -25.03 34.77 60.62
N GLU A 205 -25.76 34.16 61.55
CA GLU A 205 -27.14 34.48 61.94
C GLU A 205 -27.26 35.93 62.43
N ALA A 206 -28.42 36.55 62.17
CA ALA A 206 -29.11 37.54 63.02
C ALA A 206 -30.41 37.90 62.27
N GLU A 207 -31.53 37.28 62.61
CA GLU A 207 -32.50 37.73 63.61
C GLU A 207 -33.24 39.05 63.27
N GLU A 208 -34.57 38.93 63.41
CA GLU A 208 -35.47 39.92 63.99
C GLU A 208 -36.36 40.79 63.07
N SER A 209 -37.58 40.28 62.92
CA SER A 209 -38.87 40.94 63.19
C SER A 209 -39.35 42.18 62.41
N SER A 210 -40.64 42.05 62.09
CA SER A 210 -41.71 42.98 62.48
C SER A 210 -42.30 43.92 61.43
N SER A 211 -43.63 43.78 61.31
CA SER A 211 -44.63 44.81 61.00
C SER A 211 -44.80 45.21 59.52
N LEU A 212 -45.99 45.49 58.98
CA LEU A 212 -47.36 45.59 59.48
C LEU A 212 -48.28 45.57 58.23
N GLU A 213 -49.52 45.12 58.40
CA GLU A 213 -50.81 45.72 57.93
C GLU A 213 -50.80 46.77 56.79
N THR A 214 -51.77 46.90 55.88
CA THR A 214 -53.19 46.49 55.77
C THR A 214 -53.71 47.10 54.47
N GLY A 215 -54.82 46.56 53.93
CA GLY A 215 -55.87 47.37 53.29
C GLY A 215 -55.84 47.43 51.78
#